data_AF-A0A3P7B3V1-F1
#
_entry.id   AF-A0A3P7B3V1-F1
#
_cell.length_a   1.000
_cell.length_b   1.000
_cell.length_c   1.000
_cell.angle_alpha   90.00
_cell.angle_beta   90.00
_cell.angle_gamma   90.00
#
_symmetry.space_group_name_H-M   'P 1'
#
loop_
_entity.id
_entity.type
_entity.pdbx_description
1 polymer ?
#
loop_
_entity_poly.entity_id
_entity_poly.type
_entity_poly.pdbx_seq_one_letter_code
_entity_poly.pdbx_strand_id
1 'polypeptide(L)'
;MGLDIEVSQKNTVLVVCPTLARFMGASIFGQQGKPIPIRFHKMHRDFNVLRFIGRGCYSLVFEARHTEGPDTDKSYALKRFFLQNSSAVNCALRERRLLEKLALEPTQSPFLPTLFYSFMVNDGPVFLLREGTGCDLFDLLHTNGLLSESQSRFYVSEIICGLEHLHSLGIVHLDLKPENVLMCPTGHVFISDFDRSYDLTQSTKRPTDDDFTGTPLFMAPEIAKGDVITTKADVWSLGVLMAEMVCGPIRPVAKDLAEDLRWAKEGRYTIRRLKSLTKPLQAFFSTCLQRKYQQRPELAVVRQLRFFKYVDWDQVRSNSLTPPISTSLLKHRPNREAICKLNPTDPLLLASAYASEMPITRKKLCQVVHNQGDSSPRLATEPPDLEDLAAASMTKDALAKMFADFTFVHPSLRRSIKPTDGSSELFSQSAKPPSSPVDENSNGLDSTISVEDPKPYLRKRNRKCSAGD
;
A
#
# COMPACT_ATOMS: atom_id res chain seq x y z
N MET A 1 -57.39 -12.61 4.42
CA MET A 1 -57.35 -11.58 5.49
C MET A 1 -56.00 -11.79 6.17
N GLY A 2 -54.91 -11.16 5.77
CA GLY A 2 -54.72 -9.72 5.62
C GLY A 2 -54.30 -9.17 6.98
N LEU A 3 -52.99 -9.16 7.27
CA LEU A 3 -52.37 -8.34 8.32
C LEU A 3 -50.88 -8.15 7.96
N ASP A 4 -50.59 -6.95 7.51
CA ASP A 4 -49.28 -6.42 7.12
C ASP A 4 -48.33 -6.34 8.33
N ILE A 5 -47.04 -6.61 8.11
CA ILE A 5 -45.96 -6.26 9.05
C ILE A 5 -45.05 -5.27 8.34
N GLU A 6 -45.20 -3.99 8.69
CA GLU A 6 -44.21 -2.95 8.39
C GLU A 6 -42.89 -3.22 9.13
N VAL A 7 -41.81 -3.37 8.36
CA VAL A 7 -40.45 -3.42 8.91
C VAL A 7 -39.92 -1.99 9.02
N SER A 8 -39.99 -1.42 10.22
CA SER A 8 -39.27 -0.19 10.56
C SER A 8 -37.82 -0.50 10.89
N GLN A 9 -36.89 -0.12 10.01
CA GLN A 9 -35.46 -0.11 10.29
C GLN A 9 -35.14 0.98 11.32
N LYS A 10 -34.97 0.63 12.59
CA LYS A 10 -34.19 1.40 13.58
C LYS A 10 -33.80 0.50 14.76
N ASN A 11 -32.51 0.46 15.04
CA ASN A 11 -31.86 -0.12 16.23
C ASN A 11 -32.00 -1.64 16.45
N THR A 12 -31.15 -2.42 15.78
CA THR A 12 -30.86 -3.80 16.22
C THR A 12 -29.86 -3.76 17.38
N VAL A 13 -30.35 -4.01 18.60
CA VAL A 13 -29.51 -4.32 19.76
C VAL A 13 -29.13 -5.80 19.66
N LEU A 14 -27.87 -6.10 19.36
CA LEU A 14 -27.33 -7.46 19.46
C LEU A 14 -26.89 -7.70 20.91
N VAL A 15 -27.66 -8.51 21.64
CA VAL A 15 -27.30 -9.02 22.96
C VAL A 15 -26.24 -10.11 22.76
N VAL A 16 -24.99 -9.81 23.09
CA VAL A 16 -23.92 -10.82 23.06
C VAL A 16 -24.06 -11.76 24.27
N CYS A 17 -24.01 -13.06 24.01
CA CYS A 17 -24.10 -14.14 24.99
C CYS A 17 -23.03 -13.99 26.10
N PRO A 18 -23.38 -14.12 27.40
CA PRO A 18 -22.47 -13.86 28.53
C PRO A 18 -21.21 -14.73 28.60
N THR A 19 -21.12 -15.78 27.80
CA THR A 19 -20.04 -16.75 27.85
C THR A 19 -18.75 -16.28 27.15
N LEU A 20 -18.84 -15.35 26.19
CA LEU A 20 -17.65 -14.84 25.47
C LEU A 20 -16.88 -13.76 26.25
N ALA A 21 -17.52 -13.09 27.20
CA ALA A 21 -16.92 -12.02 28.01
C ALA A 21 -15.87 -12.52 29.01
N ARG A 22 -15.90 -13.82 29.37
CA ARG A 22 -14.93 -14.40 30.31
C ARG A 22 -13.56 -14.72 29.69
N PHE A 23 -13.44 -14.80 28.36
CA PHE A 23 -12.17 -15.13 27.68
C PHE A 23 -11.31 -13.91 27.31
N MET A 24 -11.86 -12.69 27.39
CA MET A 24 -11.17 -11.44 26.99
C MET A 24 -10.79 -10.51 28.15
N GLY A 25 -10.56 -11.03 29.35
CA GLY A 25 -9.80 -10.33 30.41
C GLY A 25 -10.19 -8.87 30.73
N ALA A 26 -11.42 -8.44 30.47
CA ALA A 26 -11.87 -7.08 30.70
C ALA A 26 -12.73 -7.04 31.97
N SER A 27 -12.32 -6.26 32.96
CA SER A 27 -13.11 -6.00 34.15
C SER A 27 -14.29 -5.09 33.78
N ILE A 28 -15.49 -5.67 33.66
CA ILE A 28 -16.74 -4.97 33.31
C ILE A 28 -17.44 -4.54 34.60
N PHE A 29 -16.89 -3.60 35.37
CA PHE A 29 -17.63 -2.96 36.46
C PHE A 29 -17.22 -1.48 36.60
N GLY A 30 -18.06 -0.59 36.07
CA GLY A 30 -18.16 0.79 36.55
C GLY A 30 -19.10 0.83 37.75
N GLN A 31 -18.81 1.71 38.72
CA GLN A 31 -19.69 1.91 39.86
C GLN A 31 -21.11 2.27 39.39
N GLN A 32 -22.10 1.53 39.90
CA GLN A 32 -23.52 1.58 39.54
C GLN A 32 -23.93 0.99 38.18
N GLY A 33 -23.69 -0.31 37.96
CA GLY A 33 -24.67 -1.30 37.47
C GLY A 33 -25.55 -1.01 36.22
N LYS A 34 -25.32 0.05 35.47
CA LYS A 34 -26.00 0.38 34.22
C LYS A 34 -25.03 0.12 33.07
N PRO A 35 -25.42 -0.64 32.02
CA PRO A 35 -24.59 -0.79 30.84
C PRO A 35 -24.33 0.60 30.25
N ILE A 36 -23.05 0.99 30.18
CA ILE A 36 -22.64 2.18 29.47
C ILE A 36 -22.97 1.93 27.99
N PRO A 37 -23.82 2.73 27.34
CA PRO A 37 -24.04 2.58 25.91
C PRO A 37 -22.73 2.94 25.20
N ILE A 38 -22.03 1.93 24.68
CA ILE A 38 -20.99 2.15 23.68
C ILE A 38 -21.72 2.67 22.45
N ARG A 39 -21.72 3.99 22.25
CA ARG A 39 -22.11 4.56 20.96
C ARG A 39 -21.09 4.04 19.95
N PHE A 40 -21.54 3.26 18.97
CA PHE A 40 -20.77 3.03 17.74
C PHE A 40 -20.63 4.37 17.04
N HIS A 41 -19.64 5.15 17.46
CA HIS A 41 -19.29 6.38 16.79
C HIS A 41 -18.85 6.02 15.38
N LYS A 42 -19.53 6.58 14.38
CA LYS A 42 -19.23 6.31 12.98
C LYS A 42 -17.91 7.03 12.67
N MET A 43 -16.79 6.31 12.74
CA MET A 43 -15.43 6.86 12.62
C MET A 43 -15.19 7.71 11.36
N HIS A 44 -15.96 7.51 10.29
CA HIS A 44 -15.92 8.40 9.11
C HIS A 44 -16.39 9.84 9.37
N ARG A 45 -17.18 10.08 10.43
CA ARG A 45 -17.64 11.41 10.81
C ARG A 45 -16.54 12.25 11.46
N ASP A 46 -15.44 11.61 11.84
CA ASP A 46 -14.30 12.26 12.48
C ASP A 46 -13.33 12.89 11.48
N PHE A 47 -13.53 12.65 10.18
CA PHE A 47 -12.61 13.11 9.15
C PHE A 47 -13.34 13.99 8.13
N ASN A 48 -13.01 15.28 8.16
CA ASN A 48 -13.45 16.22 7.14
C ASN A 48 -12.56 16.08 5.90
N VAL A 49 -13.16 15.77 4.74
CA VAL A 49 -12.44 15.62 3.48
C VAL A 49 -12.28 17.00 2.85
N LEU A 50 -11.04 17.42 2.63
CA LEU A 50 -10.71 18.78 2.21
C LEU A 50 -10.49 18.88 0.71
N ARG A 51 -9.81 17.89 0.12
CA ARG A 51 -9.32 17.99 -1.26
C ARG A 51 -9.08 16.61 -1.86
N PHE A 52 -9.40 16.43 -3.13
CA PHE A 52 -9.00 15.26 -3.91
C PHE A 52 -7.53 15.34 -4.34
N ILE A 53 -6.78 14.25 -4.12
CA ILE A 53 -5.34 14.15 -4.41
C ILE A 53 -5.07 13.32 -5.67
N GLY A 54 -5.78 12.20 -5.85
CA GLY A 54 -5.49 11.30 -6.96
C GLY A 54 -6.31 10.03 -6.97
N ARG A 55 -6.09 9.23 -8.01
CA ARG A 55 -6.78 7.98 -8.26
C ARG A 55 -5.78 6.84 -8.47
N GLY A 56 -6.06 5.70 -7.84
CA GLY A 56 -5.47 4.41 -8.17
C GLY A 56 -6.41 3.55 -9.03
N CYS A 57 -6.04 2.29 -9.26
CA CYS A 57 -6.85 1.38 -10.08
C CYS A 57 -8.25 1.17 -9.48
N TYR A 58 -8.30 0.90 -8.17
CA TYR A 58 -9.50 0.57 -7.39
C TYR A 58 -9.74 1.52 -6.21
N SER A 59 -9.02 2.64 -6.17
CA SER A 59 -9.05 3.55 -5.03
C SER A 59 -9.03 5.02 -5.44
N LEU A 60 -9.51 5.87 -4.55
CA LEU A 60 -9.37 7.32 -4.61
C LEU A 60 -8.63 7.81 -3.37
N VAL A 61 -7.86 8.88 -3.51
CA VAL A 61 -7.06 9.46 -2.43
C VAL A 61 -7.48 10.91 -2.22
N PHE A 62 -7.72 11.25 -0.97
CA PHE A 62 -8.13 12.59 -0.54
C PHE A 62 -7.24 13.08 0.60
N GLU A 63 -7.13 14.39 0.73
CA GLU A 63 -6.67 15.07 1.93
C GLU A 63 -7.84 15.11 2.92
N ALA A 64 -7.63 14.64 4.14
CA ALA A 64 -8.63 14.64 5.19
C ALA A 64 -8.04 15.18 6.49
N ARG A 65 -8.84 15.92 7.26
CA ARG A 65 -8.46 16.46 8.57
C ARG A 65 -9.32 15.85 9.64
N HIS A 66 -8.68 15.41 10.72
CA HIS A 66 -9.39 14.90 11.89
C HIS A 66 -10.08 16.03 12.65
N THR A 67 -11.36 15.88 12.95
CA THR A 67 -12.19 16.92 13.55
C THR A 67 -12.28 16.80 15.07
N GLU A 68 -12.18 15.60 15.62
CA GLU A 68 -12.40 15.35 17.05
C GLU A 68 -11.48 14.23 17.55
N GLY A 69 -10.70 14.45 18.61
CA GLY A 69 -9.92 13.40 19.25
C GLY A 69 -8.50 13.84 19.63
N PRO A 70 -7.60 12.88 19.94
CA PRO A 70 -6.27 13.17 20.45
C PRO A 70 -5.33 13.84 19.43
N ASP A 71 -5.70 13.78 18.17
CA ASP A 71 -5.00 14.31 17.00
C ASP A 71 -5.93 15.19 16.15
N THR A 72 -6.87 15.90 16.79
CA THR A 72 -7.67 16.96 16.15
C THR A 72 -6.77 17.91 15.36
N ASP A 73 -7.29 18.39 14.23
CA ASP A 73 -6.63 19.25 13.24
C ASP A 73 -5.47 18.64 12.46
N LYS A 74 -5.09 17.39 12.76
CA LYS A 74 -4.07 16.69 11.99
C LYS A 74 -4.61 16.26 10.62
N SER A 75 -3.82 16.51 9.58
CA SER A 75 -4.09 16.09 8.22
C SER A 75 -3.56 14.69 7.91
N TYR A 76 -4.27 14.00 7.01
CA TYR A 76 -4.04 12.63 6.60
C TYR A 76 -4.32 12.46 5.10
N ALA A 77 -3.67 11.48 4.49
CA ALA A 77 -4.06 10.96 3.18
C ALA A 77 -5.11 9.86 3.38
N LEU A 78 -6.37 10.14 3.03
CA LEU A 78 -7.48 9.19 3.06
C LEU A 78 -7.53 8.43 1.74
N LYS A 79 -7.10 7.15 1.75
CA LYS A 79 -7.22 6.22 0.61
C LYS A 79 -8.49 5.39 0.78
N ARG A 80 -9.43 5.58 -0.14
CA ARG A 80 -10.73 4.91 -0.21
C ARG A 80 -10.70 3.83 -1.29
N PHE A 81 -10.93 2.58 -0.93
CA PHE A 81 -11.07 1.46 -1.87
C PHE A 81 -12.52 1.20 -2.24
N PHE A 82 -12.73 0.81 -3.49
CA PHE A 82 -14.01 0.36 -4.03
C PHE A 82 -13.85 -1.09 -4.50
N LEU A 83 -14.65 -1.99 -3.92
CA LEU A 83 -14.56 -3.43 -4.16
C LEU A 83 -15.27 -3.82 -5.46
N GLN A 84 -14.78 -3.30 -6.59
CA GLN A 84 -15.43 -3.44 -7.89
C GLN A 84 -15.35 -4.87 -8.45
N ASN A 85 -14.33 -5.65 -8.08
CA ASN A 85 -14.12 -7.02 -8.57
C ASN A 85 -13.18 -7.77 -7.60
N SER A 86 -12.91 -9.04 -7.87
CA SER A 86 -12.06 -9.88 -7.01
C SER A 86 -10.63 -9.36 -6.87
N SER A 87 -10.09 -8.72 -7.91
CA SER A 87 -8.76 -8.09 -7.85
C SER A 87 -8.73 -6.91 -6.89
N ALA A 88 -9.76 -6.05 -6.91
CA ALA A 88 -9.90 -4.93 -5.99
C ALA A 88 -9.93 -5.39 -4.52
N VAL A 89 -10.65 -6.47 -4.24
CA VAL A 89 -10.71 -7.09 -2.90
C VAL A 89 -9.34 -7.58 -2.45
N ASN A 90 -8.66 -8.34 -3.31
CA ASN A 90 -7.33 -8.86 -3.01
C ASN A 90 -6.30 -7.75 -2.79
N CYS A 91 -6.31 -6.68 -3.60
CA CYS A 91 -5.46 -5.51 -3.43
C CYS A 91 -5.69 -4.83 -2.07
N ALA A 92 -6.95 -4.58 -1.70
CA ALA A 92 -7.28 -3.90 -0.44
C ALA A 92 -6.88 -4.74 0.79
N LEU A 93 -7.13 -6.05 0.78
CA LEU A 93 -6.75 -6.95 1.87
C LEU A 93 -5.23 -7.08 2.01
N ARG A 94 -4.53 -7.22 0.89
CA ARG A 94 -3.07 -7.27 0.82
C ARG A 94 -2.46 -6.01 1.40
N GLU A 95 -2.87 -4.83 0.89
CA GLU A 95 -2.34 -3.56 1.34
C GLU A 95 -2.63 -3.32 2.84
N ARG A 96 -3.86 -3.59 3.31
CA ARG A 96 -4.20 -3.51 4.74
C ARG A 96 -3.22 -4.31 5.58
N ARG A 97 -3.00 -5.58 5.24
CA ARG A 97 -2.17 -6.49 6.04
C ARG A 97 -0.73 -5.98 6.15
N LEU A 98 -0.17 -5.48 5.04
CA LEU A 98 1.20 -4.99 5.01
C LEU A 98 1.33 -3.66 5.77
N LEU A 99 0.37 -2.75 5.60
CA LEU A 99 0.34 -1.49 6.32
C LEU A 99 0.17 -1.68 7.83
N GLU A 100 -0.68 -2.62 8.26
CA GLU A 100 -0.84 -2.97 9.69
C GLU A 100 0.43 -3.58 10.25
N LYS A 101 1.07 -4.50 9.51
CA LYS A 101 2.38 -5.06 9.89
C LYS A 101 3.40 -3.95 10.11
N LEU A 102 3.55 -3.04 9.14
CA LEU A 102 4.46 -1.88 9.26
C LEU A 102 4.10 -0.97 10.44
N ALA A 103 2.82 -0.65 10.63
CA ALA A 103 2.36 0.22 11.71
C ALA A 103 2.57 -0.37 13.12
N LEU A 104 2.68 -1.70 13.23
CA LEU A 104 2.91 -2.39 14.50
C LEU A 104 4.39 -2.64 14.79
N GLU A 105 5.29 -2.39 13.84
CA GLU A 105 6.72 -2.52 14.07
C GLU A 105 7.22 -1.52 15.13
N PRO A 106 8.05 -1.97 16.09
CA PRO A 106 8.59 -1.09 17.14
C PRO A 106 9.39 0.09 16.59
N THR A 107 10.07 -0.13 15.47
CA THR A 107 10.90 0.87 14.80
C THR A 107 10.22 1.28 13.51
N GLN A 108 9.79 2.54 13.43
CA GLN A 108 9.19 3.09 12.22
C GLN A 108 10.27 3.63 11.28
N SER A 109 10.15 3.35 9.97
CA SER A 109 11.00 3.95 8.95
C SER A 109 10.41 5.27 8.45
N PRO A 110 11.19 6.37 8.39
CA PRO A 110 10.70 7.63 7.82
C PRO A 110 10.46 7.54 6.30
N PHE A 111 10.95 6.47 5.66
CA PHE A 111 10.90 6.27 4.21
C PHE A 111 9.78 5.31 3.76
N LEU A 112 8.84 5.00 4.66
CA LEU A 112 7.66 4.17 4.43
C LEU A 112 6.40 4.91 4.92
N PRO A 113 5.19 4.53 4.49
CA PRO A 113 3.99 5.15 4.99
C PRO A 113 3.65 4.61 6.38
N THR A 114 2.95 5.41 7.17
CA THR A 114 2.35 4.96 8.43
C THR A 114 0.84 4.91 8.26
N LEU A 115 0.23 3.77 8.61
CA LEU A 115 -1.22 3.64 8.75
C LEU A 115 -1.63 4.15 10.13
N PHE A 116 -2.44 5.20 10.17
CA PHE A 116 -2.98 5.77 11.40
C PHE A 116 -4.33 5.16 11.76
N TYR A 117 -5.20 5.02 10.76
CA TYR A 117 -6.53 4.45 10.94
C TYR A 117 -6.92 3.58 9.76
N SER A 118 -7.69 2.52 10.02
CA SER A 118 -8.47 1.84 8.98
C SER A 118 -9.88 1.58 9.45
N PHE A 119 -10.86 1.66 8.55
CA PHE A 119 -12.27 1.42 8.83
C PHE A 119 -13.06 1.17 7.55
N MET A 120 -14.31 0.74 7.70
CA MET A 120 -15.23 0.54 6.59
C MET A 120 -16.20 1.72 6.46
N VAL A 121 -16.49 2.10 5.21
CA VAL A 121 -17.59 3.00 4.86
C VAL A 121 -18.36 2.37 3.71
N ASN A 122 -19.67 2.19 3.83
CA ASN A 122 -20.51 1.61 2.76
C ASN A 122 -19.85 0.40 2.07
N ASP A 123 -19.48 -0.61 2.87
CA ASP A 123 -18.83 -1.87 2.44
C ASP A 123 -17.46 -1.73 1.74
N GLY A 124 -16.90 -0.52 1.66
CA GLY A 124 -15.57 -0.26 1.12
C GLY A 124 -14.53 0.05 2.21
N PRO A 125 -13.27 -0.39 2.05
CA PRO A 125 -12.17 -0.04 2.93
C PRO A 125 -11.75 1.42 2.85
N VAL A 126 -11.33 1.97 3.98
CA VAL A 126 -10.69 3.29 4.10
C VAL A 126 -9.41 3.16 4.92
N PHE A 127 -8.33 3.78 4.44
CA PHE A 127 -7.06 3.93 5.14
C PHE A 127 -6.73 5.41 5.32
N LEU A 128 -6.33 5.79 6.53
CA LEU A 128 -5.79 7.12 6.83
C LEU A 128 -4.28 6.95 7.00
N LEU A 129 -3.54 7.47 6.04
CA LEU A 129 -2.10 7.33 5.92
C LEU A 129 -1.40 8.65 6.23
N ARG A 130 -0.09 8.56 6.47
CA ARG A 130 0.81 9.73 6.42
C ARG A 130 0.51 10.56 5.17
N GLU A 131 0.40 11.87 5.36
CA GLU A 131 0.30 12.85 4.29
C GLU A 131 1.68 13.13 3.65
N GLY A 132 1.68 13.31 2.33
CA GLY A 132 2.81 13.87 1.56
C GLY A 132 2.43 15.20 0.91
N THR A 133 3.27 15.77 0.05
CA THR A 133 2.92 16.99 -0.70
C THR A 133 1.82 16.77 -1.74
N GLY A 134 1.44 15.52 -1.97
CA GLY A 134 0.67 15.09 -3.11
C GLY A 134 1.51 14.92 -4.37
N CYS A 135 2.77 15.36 -4.43
CA CYS A 135 3.68 15.10 -5.56
C CYS A 135 4.46 13.79 -5.38
N ASP A 136 4.87 13.19 -6.49
CA ASP A 136 5.72 12.00 -6.52
C ASP A 136 7.08 12.32 -7.18
N LEU A 137 8.00 11.35 -7.17
CA LEU A 137 9.32 11.50 -7.78
C LEU A 137 9.22 11.72 -9.30
N PHE A 138 8.15 11.24 -9.94
CA PHE A 138 7.92 11.50 -11.36
C PHE A 138 7.57 12.97 -11.62
N ASP A 139 6.73 13.58 -10.78
CA ASP A 139 6.43 15.01 -10.82
C ASP A 139 7.71 15.84 -10.64
N LEU A 140 8.61 15.38 -9.77
CA LEU A 140 9.94 15.98 -9.59
C LEU A 140 10.79 15.87 -10.85
N LEU A 141 10.88 14.69 -11.47
CA LEU A 141 11.62 14.49 -12.73
C LEU A 141 11.01 15.27 -13.90
N HIS A 142 9.69 15.44 -13.91
CA HIS A 142 9.01 16.25 -14.91
C HIS A 142 9.35 17.74 -14.77
N THR A 143 9.37 18.24 -13.54
CA THR A 143 9.64 19.65 -13.23
C THR A 143 11.12 20.01 -13.37
N ASN A 144 12.00 19.17 -12.82
CA ASN A 144 13.44 19.43 -12.73
C ASN A 144 14.21 18.89 -13.95
N GLY A 145 13.62 17.95 -14.70
CA GLY A 145 14.35 17.13 -15.66
C GLY A 145 15.20 16.06 -14.97
N LEU A 146 16.21 15.57 -15.69
CA LEU A 146 17.15 14.57 -15.17
C LEU A 146 17.93 15.13 -13.97
N LEU A 147 18.13 14.28 -12.97
CA LEU A 147 18.90 14.59 -11.78
C LEU A 147 20.39 14.40 -12.01
N SER A 148 21.18 15.23 -11.34
CA SER A 148 22.62 14.99 -11.22
C SER A 148 22.90 13.69 -10.44
N GLU A 149 24.12 13.16 -10.59
CA GLU A 149 24.55 11.98 -9.83
C GLU A 149 24.53 12.21 -8.30
N SER A 150 24.72 13.44 -7.83
CA SER A 150 24.64 13.76 -6.40
C SER A 150 23.19 13.81 -5.89
N GLN A 151 22.29 14.45 -6.64
CA GLN A 151 20.86 14.50 -6.31
C GLN A 151 20.24 13.10 -6.32
N SER A 152 20.51 12.31 -7.36
CA SER A 152 20.03 10.93 -7.43
C SER A 152 20.60 10.05 -6.33
N ARG A 153 21.87 10.22 -5.94
CA ARG A 153 22.45 9.51 -4.78
C ARG A 153 21.68 9.78 -3.50
N PHE A 154 21.25 11.03 -3.25
CA PHE A 154 20.45 11.38 -2.08
C PHE A 154 19.14 10.56 -2.06
N TYR A 155 18.31 10.68 -3.10
CA TYR A 155 17.01 10.00 -3.14
C TYR A 155 17.13 8.47 -3.14
N VAL A 156 18.10 7.91 -3.87
CA VAL A 156 18.36 6.47 -3.88
C VAL A 156 18.79 5.97 -2.50
N SER A 157 19.53 6.76 -1.72
CA SER A 157 19.92 6.36 -0.36
C SER A 157 18.69 6.23 0.56
N GLU A 158 17.74 7.15 0.47
CA GLU A 158 16.47 7.08 1.22
C GLU A 158 15.63 5.88 0.79
N ILE A 159 15.51 5.65 -0.52
CA ILE A 159 14.79 4.50 -1.08
C ILE A 159 15.44 3.19 -0.63
N ILE A 160 16.78 3.10 -0.62
CA ILE A 160 17.49 1.92 -0.09
C ILE A 160 17.11 1.68 1.37
N CYS A 161 17.10 2.70 2.22
CA CYS A 161 16.71 2.53 3.63
C CYS A 161 15.24 2.09 3.79
N GLY A 162 14.32 2.61 2.96
CA GLY A 162 12.94 2.14 2.91
C GLY A 162 12.82 0.67 2.51
N LEU A 163 13.49 0.27 1.43
CA LEU A 163 13.47 -1.12 0.95
C LEU A 163 14.18 -2.08 1.91
N GLU A 164 15.30 -1.70 2.52
CA GLU A 164 15.99 -2.52 3.54
C GLU A 164 15.05 -2.85 4.70
N HIS A 165 14.22 -1.88 5.14
CA HIS A 165 13.21 -2.10 6.17
C HIS A 165 12.07 -3.02 5.71
N LEU A 166 11.62 -2.92 4.46
CA LEU A 166 10.63 -3.87 3.92
C LEU A 166 11.21 -5.29 3.85
N HIS A 167 12.43 -5.41 3.35
CA HIS A 167 13.11 -6.70 3.14
C HIS A 167 13.41 -7.39 4.46
N SER A 168 13.72 -6.64 5.54
CA SER A 168 13.90 -7.22 6.88
C SER A 168 12.61 -7.82 7.45
N LEU A 169 11.45 -7.39 6.96
CA LEU A 169 10.14 -7.94 7.31
C LEU A 169 9.64 -9.01 6.31
N GLY A 170 10.48 -9.38 5.34
CA GLY A 170 10.12 -10.30 4.26
C GLY A 170 9.12 -9.74 3.24
N ILE A 171 8.97 -8.42 3.16
CA ILE A 171 8.07 -7.76 2.21
C ILE A 171 8.88 -7.36 0.97
N VAL A 172 8.42 -7.76 -0.22
CA VAL A 172 8.95 -7.35 -1.53
C VAL A 172 7.96 -6.36 -2.15
N HIS A 173 8.44 -5.20 -2.57
CA HIS A 173 7.57 -4.12 -3.05
C HIS A 173 6.93 -4.43 -4.41
N LEU A 174 7.71 -4.96 -5.36
CA LEU A 174 7.33 -5.40 -6.71
C LEU A 174 6.86 -4.31 -7.70
N ASP A 175 6.50 -3.12 -7.25
CA ASP A 175 6.13 -2.00 -8.13
C ASP A 175 6.89 -0.71 -7.83
N LEU A 176 8.21 -0.81 -7.61
CA LEU A 176 9.05 0.37 -7.36
C LEU A 176 9.27 1.15 -8.68
N LYS A 177 8.71 2.35 -8.72
CA LYS A 177 8.75 3.30 -9.85
C LYS A 177 8.61 4.74 -9.33
N PRO A 178 8.92 5.78 -10.12
CA PRO A 178 8.86 7.16 -9.65
C PRO A 178 7.50 7.57 -9.07
N GLU A 179 6.40 7.08 -9.61
CA GLU A 179 5.04 7.38 -9.15
C GLU A 179 4.74 6.85 -7.75
N ASN A 180 5.42 5.77 -7.35
CA ASN A 180 5.25 5.13 -6.05
C ASN A 180 6.26 5.62 -5.01
N VAL A 181 7.08 6.62 -5.34
CA VAL A 181 7.99 7.30 -4.42
C VAL A 181 7.47 8.72 -4.20
N LEU A 182 6.81 8.95 -3.07
CA LEU A 182 6.14 10.22 -2.76
C LEU A 182 7.08 11.23 -2.12
N MET A 183 6.82 12.51 -2.38
CA MET A 183 7.58 13.63 -1.82
C MET A 183 6.96 14.09 -0.49
N CYS A 184 7.80 14.25 0.54
CA CYS A 184 7.46 14.94 1.78
C CYS A 184 7.58 16.46 1.62
N PRO A 185 6.83 17.29 2.38
CA PRO A 185 6.96 18.75 2.35
C PRO A 185 8.39 19.26 2.60
N THR A 186 9.16 18.50 3.38
CA THR A 186 10.57 18.77 3.69
C THR A 186 11.52 18.54 2.52
N GLY A 187 11.11 17.83 1.47
CA GLY A 187 11.94 17.48 0.29
C GLY A 187 12.51 16.06 0.31
N HIS A 188 12.35 15.33 1.42
CA HIS A 188 12.63 13.90 1.52
C HIS A 188 11.60 13.05 0.76
N VAL A 189 11.90 11.77 0.52
CA VAL A 189 10.96 10.84 -0.12
C VAL A 189 10.52 9.70 0.79
N PHE A 190 9.41 9.05 0.46
CA PHE A 190 9.03 7.76 1.03
C PHE A 190 8.37 6.87 -0.02
N ILE A 191 8.56 5.56 0.11
CA ILE A 191 7.95 4.56 -0.77
C ILE A 191 6.49 4.40 -0.37
N SER A 192 5.61 4.20 -1.34
CA SER A 192 4.16 4.08 -1.14
C SER A 192 3.55 3.02 -2.06
N ASP A 193 2.27 2.73 -1.85
CA ASP A 193 1.44 1.82 -2.64
C ASP A 193 1.86 0.34 -2.55
N PHE A 194 1.28 -0.36 -1.57
CA PHE A 194 1.60 -1.75 -1.23
C PHE A 194 0.57 -2.74 -1.80
N ASP A 195 -0.30 -2.30 -2.70
CA ASP A 195 -1.39 -3.09 -3.30
C ASP A 195 -0.90 -4.23 -4.21
N ARG A 196 0.38 -4.19 -4.59
CA ARG A 196 1.09 -5.16 -5.43
C ARG A 196 2.20 -5.93 -4.71
N SER A 197 2.49 -5.55 -3.47
CA SER A 197 3.61 -6.12 -2.71
C SER A 197 3.36 -7.57 -2.31
N TYR A 198 4.44 -8.29 -2.02
CA TYR A 198 4.38 -9.70 -1.64
C TYR A 198 5.07 -9.93 -0.30
N ASP A 199 4.45 -10.71 0.60
CA ASP A 199 5.02 -11.03 1.90
C ASP A 199 5.44 -12.49 1.95
N LEU A 200 6.76 -12.68 1.85
CA LEU A 200 7.45 -13.97 1.84
C LEU A 200 7.26 -14.75 3.15
N THR A 201 6.87 -14.09 4.24
CA THR A 201 6.70 -14.76 5.55
C THR A 201 5.41 -15.55 5.65
N GLN A 202 4.42 -15.28 4.78
CA GLN A 202 3.13 -15.99 4.79
C GLN A 202 2.92 -16.89 3.57
N SER A 203 3.90 -16.99 2.67
CA SER A 203 3.82 -17.87 1.51
C SER A 203 4.05 -19.33 1.90
N THR A 204 3.06 -19.93 2.57
CA THR A 204 3.00 -21.39 2.79
C THR A 204 2.67 -22.13 1.49
N LYS A 205 2.11 -21.42 0.50
CA LYS A 205 1.81 -21.89 -0.85
C LYS A 205 2.70 -21.18 -1.86
N ARG A 206 2.96 -21.84 -2.99
CA ARG A 206 3.66 -21.21 -4.12
C ARG A 206 2.89 -19.95 -4.57
N PRO A 207 3.60 -18.88 -5.00
CA PRO A 207 2.97 -17.73 -5.62
C PRO A 207 2.09 -18.15 -6.80
N THR A 208 0.99 -17.44 -6.97
CA THR A 208 0.07 -17.58 -8.10
C THR A 208 0.41 -16.58 -9.22
N ASP A 209 -0.18 -16.75 -10.40
CA ASP A 209 0.01 -15.81 -11.53
C ASP A 209 -0.41 -14.36 -11.21
N ASP A 210 -1.26 -14.17 -10.20
CA ASP A 210 -1.72 -12.86 -9.73
C ASP A 210 -0.78 -12.22 -8.70
N ASP A 211 0.22 -12.95 -8.20
CA ASP A 211 1.30 -12.40 -7.36
C ASP A 211 2.45 -11.83 -8.19
N PHE A 212 2.62 -12.30 -9.43
CA PHE A 212 3.61 -11.79 -10.37
C PHE A 212 3.11 -10.50 -11.04
N THR A 213 3.19 -9.41 -10.28
CA THR A 213 2.67 -8.10 -10.68
C THR A 213 3.79 -7.06 -10.80
N GLY A 214 3.44 -5.88 -11.34
CA GLY A 214 4.30 -4.71 -11.40
C GLY A 214 4.14 -3.98 -12.73
N THR A 215 4.78 -2.83 -12.84
CA THR A 215 4.83 -2.04 -14.07
C THR A 215 5.93 -2.59 -14.99
N PRO A 216 5.62 -3.11 -16.19
CA PRO A 216 6.58 -3.83 -17.03
C PRO A 216 7.91 -3.09 -17.24
N LEU A 217 7.88 -1.77 -17.40
CA LEU A 217 9.07 -0.92 -17.59
C LEU A 217 10.11 -1.04 -16.45
N PHE A 218 9.65 -1.29 -15.22
CA PHE A 218 10.47 -1.43 -14.00
C PHE A 218 10.61 -2.88 -13.54
N MET A 219 9.79 -3.76 -14.10
CA MET A 219 9.68 -5.15 -13.68
C MET A 219 10.95 -5.95 -13.99
N ALA A 220 11.38 -6.73 -13.00
CA ALA A 220 12.49 -7.66 -13.12
C ALA A 220 12.13 -8.86 -14.04
N PRO A 221 13.10 -9.46 -14.75
CA PRO A 221 12.81 -10.51 -15.73
C PRO A 221 12.14 -11.77 -15.18
N GLU A 222 12.53 -12.22 -13.99
CA GLU A 222 11.96 -13.36 -13.26
C GLU A 222 10.52 -13.10 -12.82
N ILE A 223 10.18 -11.86 -12.48
CA ILE A 223 8.80 -11.46 -12.15
C ILE A 223 7.95 -11.46 -13.42
N ALA A 224 8.48 -10.88 -14.51
CA ALA A 224 7.80 -10.85 -15.79
C ALA A 224 7.55 -12.25 -16.38
N LYS A 225 8.40 -13.23 -16.06
CA LYS A 225 8.25 -14.63 -16.47
C LYS A 225 7.31 -15.44 -15.59
N GLY A 226 7.06 -15.01 -14.35
CA GLY A 226 6.35 -15.81 -13.38
C GLY A 226 7.22 -16.87 -12.70
N ASP A 227 8.54 -16.65 -12.62
CA ASP A 227 9.49 -17.67 -12.16
C ASP A 227 9.56 -17.73 -10.62
N VAL A 228 9.97 -16.62 -9.98
CA VAL A 228 10.19 -16.56 -8.54
C VAL A 228 10.10 -15.12 -8.02
N ILE A 229 9.58 -14.96 -6.81
CA ILE A 229 9.51 -13.68 -6.11
C ILE A 229 10.61 -13.65 -5.04
N THR A 230 11.51 -12.67 -5.10
CA THR A 230 12.56 -12.45 -4.10
C THR A 230 12.78 -10.95 -3.90
N THR A 231 13.40 -10.56 -2.78
CA THR A 231 13.84 -9.18 -2.50
C THR A 231 14.72 -8.59 -3.61
N LYS A 232 15.44 -9.43 -4.35
CA LYS A 232 16.30 -9.02 -5.47
C LYS A 232 15.51 -8.46 -6.66
N ALA A 233 14.20 -8.72 -6.76
CA ALA A 233 13.34 -8.07 -7.74
C ALA A 233 13.34 -6.55 -7.55
N ASP A 234 13.25 -6.07 -6.31
CA ASP A 234 13.30 -4.64 -6.00
C ASP A 234 14.68 -4.04 -6.29
N VAL A 235 15.76 -4.82 -6.18
CA VAL A 235 17.12 -4.37 -6.58
C VAL A 235 17.18 -4.07 -8.08
N TRP A 236 16.52 -4.88 -8.91
CA TRP A 236 16.40 -4.57 -10.33
C TRP A 236 15.63 -3.27 -10.55
N SER A 237 14.44 -3.14 -9.95
CA SER A 237 13.61 -1.94 -10.08
C SER A 237 14.31 -0.68 -9.57
N LEU A 238 15.11 -0.78 -8.51
CA LEU A 238 15.97 0.30 -8.03
C LEU A 238 17.02 0.72 -9.07
N GLY A 239 17.61 -0.26 -9.78
CA GLY A 239 18.51 -0.02 -10.90
C GLY A 239 17.83 0.72 -12.06
N VAL A 240 16.59 0.34 -12.38
CA VAL A 240 15.77 1.02 -13.40
C VAL A 240 15.45 2.44 -12.97
N LEU A 241 14.98 2.63 -11.74
CA LEU A 241 14.62 3.91 -11.16
C LEU A 241 15.80 4.89 -11.15
N MET A 242 16.99 4.40 -10.76
CA MET A 242 18.23 5.20 -10.82
C MET A 242 18.56 5.65 -12.24
N ALA A 243 18.41 4.75 -13.22
CA ALA A 243 18.66 5.09 -14.62
C ALA A 243 17.64 6.12 -15.12
N GLU A 244 16.38 6.01 -14.72
CA GLU A 244 15.36 6.99 -15.07
C GLU A 244 15.66 8.38 -14.53
N MET A 245 16.12 8.46 -13.27
CA MET A 245 16.51 9.74 -12.66
C MET A 245 17.67 10.41 -13.41
N VAL A 246 18.71 9.67 -13.81
CA VAL A 246 19.95 10.27 -14.35
C VAL A 246 20.08 10.26 -15.87
N CYS A 247 19.38 9.34 -16.54
CA CYS A 247 19.52 9.07 -17.97
C CYS A 247 18.19 9.04 -18.73
N GLY A 248 17.07 9.00 -18.01
CA GLY A 248 15.73 8.80 -18.56
C GLY A 248 15.40 7.31 -18.79
N PRO A 249 14.25 7.01 -19.42
CA PRO A 249 13.75 5.65 -19.56
C PRO A 249 14.75 4.69 -20.23
N ILE A 250 14.89 3.50 -19.64
CA ILE A 250 15.83 2.46 -20.14
C ILE A 250 15.23 1.57 -21.23
N ARG A 251 13.92 1.67 -21.46
CA ARG A 251 13.21 1.00 -22.55
C ARG A 251 12.48 2.06 -23.38
N PRO A 252 12.37 1.87 -24.70
CA PRO A 252 11.50 2.70 -25.51
C PRO A 252 10.04 2.47 -25.08
N VAL A 253 9.17 3.40 -25.42
CA VAL A 253 7.72 3.20 -25.28
C VAL A 253 7.32 2.09 -26.26
N ALA A 254 6.79 0.99 -25.75
CA ALA A 254 6.29 -0.11 -26.57
C ALA A 254 5.01 0.29 -27.30
N LYS A 255 4.66 -0.45 -28.35
CA LYS A 255 3.36 -0.28 -29.02
C LYS A 255 2.18 -0.73 -28.16
N ASP A 256 2.42 -1.74 -27.32
CA ASP A 256 1.41 -2.33 -26.46
C ASP A 256 2.04 -3.01 -25.23
N LEU A 257 1.17 -3.38 -24.29
CA LEU A 257 1.56 -4.06 -23.05
C LEU A 257 2.25 -5.41 -23.29
N ALA A 258 1.90 -6.13 -24.36
CA ALA A 258 2.48 -7.45 -24.63
C ALA A 258 3.95 -7.32 -25.06
N GLU A 259 4.29 -6.29 -25.84
CA GLU A 259 5.66 -5.94 -26.20
C GLU A 259 6.47 -5.47 -24.99
N ASP A 260 5.89 -4.64 -24.13
CA ASP A 260 6.52 -4.23 -22.87
C ASP A 260 6.86 -5.42 -21.97
N LEU A 261 5.91 -6.35 -21.81
CA LEU A 261 6.10 -7.58 -21.06
C LEU A 261 7.15 -8.50 -21.70
N ARG A 262 7.20 -8.55 -23.04
CA ARG A 262 8.23 -9.31 -23.77
C ARG A 262 9.62 -8.78 -23.46
N TRP A 263 9.82 -7.46 -23.54
CA TRP A 263 11.11 -6.85 -23.18
C TRP A 263 11.47 -7.02 -21.70
N ALA A 264 10.47 -6.99 -20.81
CA ALA A 264 10.66 -7.31 -19.40
C ALA A 264 11.17 -8.73 -19.20
N LYS A 265 10.51 -9.73 -19.82
CA LYS A 265 10.94 -11.14 -19.80
C LYS A 265 12.35 -11.35 -20.36
N GLU A 266 12.71 -10.63 -21.43
CA GLU A 266 14.06 -10.68 -22.02
C GLU A 266 15.12 -10.00 -21.13
N GLY A 267 14.72 -9.18 -20.17
CA GLY A 267 15.62 -8.29 -19.45
C GLY A 267 16.36 -7.34 -20.39
N ARG A 268 15.64 -6.83 -21.40
CA ARG A 268 16.17 -5.90 -22.39
C ARG A 268 16.17 -4.49 -21.81
N TYR A 269 17.30 -3.80 -21.90
CA TYR A 269 17.43 -2.41 -21.49
C TYR A 269 18.56 -1.72 -22.24
N THR A 270 18.50 -0.38 -22.33
CA THR A 270 19.55 0.47 -22.86
C THR A 270 19.68 1.71 -21.99
N ILE A 271 20.83 1.92 -21.36
CA ILE A 271 21.11 3.16 -20.61
C ILE A 271 21.72 4.18 -21.57
N ARG A 272 21.00 5.27 -21.82
CA ARG A 272 21.47 6.37 -22.67
C ARG A 272 22.70 7.02 -22.03
N ARG A 273 23.72 7.29 -22.85
CA ARG A 273 24.95 7.98 -22.41
C ARG A 273 25.69 7.28 -21.24
N LEU A 274 25.55 5.96 -21.07
CA LEU A 274 26.22 5.20 -19.99
C LEU A 274 27.73 5.49 -19.88
N LYS A 275 28.42 5.66 -21.02
CA LYS A 275 29.87 5.92 -21.06
C LYS A 275 30.26 7.27 -20.47
N SER A 276 29.36 8.25 -20.41
CA SER A 276 29.64 9.58 -19.84
C SER A 276 29.41 9.66 -18.34
N LEU A 277 28.80 8.63 -17.73
CA LEU A 277 28.56 8.57 -16.28
C LEU A 277 29.83 8.22 -15.52
N THR A 278 29.86 8.47 -14.21
CA THR A 278 31.01 8.07 -13.39
C THR A 278 31.16 6.55 -13.33
N LYS A 279 32.40 6.05 -13.18
CA LYS A 279 32.66 4.61 -13.03
C LYS A 279 31.89 3.96 -11.87
N PRO A 280 31.76 4.60 -10.69
CA PRO A 280 30.92 4.07 -9.62
C PRO A 280 29.45 3.90 -10.02
N LEU A 281 28.86 4.84 -10.78
CA LEU A 281 27.49 4.72 -11.24
C LEU A 281 27.33 3.65 -12.33
N GLN A 282 28.28 3.56 -13.26
CA GLN A 282 28.32 2.44 -14.23
C GLN A 282 28.35 1.08 -13.50
N ALA A 283 29.14 0.97 -12.43
CA ALA A 283 29.23 -0.25 -11.61
C ALA A 283 27.93 -0.54 -10.85
N PHE A 284 27.24 0.50 -10.37
CA PHE A 284 25.90 0.35 -9.76
C PHE A 284 24.91 -0.28 -10.75
N PHE A 285 24.85 0.21 -11.99
CA PHE A 285 23.97 -0.36 -13.00
C PHE A 285 24.33 -1.79 -13.38
N SER A 286 25.62 -2.08 -13.58
CA SER A 286 26.05 -3.45 -13.88
C SER A 286 25.80 -4.40 -12.70
N THR A 287 25.69 -3.90 -11.48
CA THR A 287 25.37 -4.72 -10.30
C THR A 287 23.87 -5.00 -10.19
N CYS A 288 23.03 -3.97 -10.35
CA CYS A 288 21.59 -4.08 -10.15
C CYS A 288 20.87 -4.72 -11.35
N LEU A 289 21.29 -4.43 -12.58
CA LEU A 289 20.60 -4.86 -13.80
C LEU A 289 21.12 -6.22 -14.34
N GLN A 290 21.38 -7.16 -13.44
CA GLN A 290 21.71 -8.54 -13.80
C GLN A 290 20.45 -9.34 -14.14
N ARG A 291 20.42 -9.94 -15.33
CA ARG A 291 19.22 -10.65 -15.83
C ARG A 291 18.86 -11.87 -14.97
N LYS A 292 19.85 -12.62 -14.52
CA LYS A 292 19.66 -13.73 -13.58
C LYS A 292 19.59 -13.17 -12.17
N TYR A 293 18.48 -13.37 -11.46
CA TYR A 293 18.31 -12.82 -10.13
C TYR A 293 19.36 -13.35 -9.14
N GLN A 294 19.88 -14.58 -9.31
CA GLN A 294 20.93 -15.14 -8.46
C GLN A 294 22.26 -14.37 -8.54
N GLN A 295 22.48 -13.61 -9.62
CA GLN A 295 23.66 -12.78 -9.81
C GLN A 295 23.48 -11.37 -9.24
N ARG A 296 22.24 -10.97 -8.89
CA ARG A 296 22.02 -9.73 -8.17
C ARG A 296 22.34 -9.93 -6.70
N PRO A 297 22.99 -8.96 -6.06
CA PRO A 297 23.21 -9.04 -4.62
C PRO A 297 21.95 -8.60 -3.85
N GLU A 298 21.98 -8.78 -2.52
CA GLU A 298 21.03 -8.12 -1.62
C GLU A 298 21.32 -6.62 -1.50
N LEU A 299 20.34 -5.84 -1.04
CA LEU A 299 20.49 -4.39 -0.85
C LEU A 299 21.63 -4.00 0.09
N ALA A 300 21.92 -4.82 1.11
CA ALA A 300 23.02 -4.59 2.04
C ALA A 300 24.38 -4.48 1.33
N VAL A 301 24.57 -5.16 0.19
CA VAL A 301 25.78 -5.06 -0.64
C VAL A 301 25.69 -3.89 -1.61
N VAL A 302 24.50 -3.62 -2.19
CA VAL A 302 24.27 -2.45 -3.05
C VAL A 302 24.62 -1.15 -2.30
N ARG A 303 24.24 -1.07 -1.03
CA ARG A 303 24.53 0.03 -0.10
C ARG A 303 26.03 0.31 0.07
N GLN A 304 26.88 -0.71 -0.10
CA GLN A 304 28.33 -0.63 0.06
C GLN A 304 29.08 -0.30 -1.23
N LEU A 305 28.37 -0.16 -2.36
CA LEU A 305 28.99 0.19 -3.63
C LEU A 305 29.68 1.56 -3.55
N ARG A 306 30.79 1.71 -4.29
CA ARG A 306 31.60 2.94 -4.33
C ARG A 306 30.80 4.19 -4.67
N PHE A 307 29.66 4.05 -5.34
CA PHE A 307 28.76 5.16 -5.64
C PHE A 307 28.23 5.84 -4.36
N PHE A 308 28.09 5.09 -3.27
CA PHE A 308 27.62 5.57 -1.96
C PHE A 308 28.74 5.74 -0.94
N LYS A 309 30.02 5.75 -1.36
CA LYS A 309 31.19 5.81 -0.47
C LYS A 309 31.12 6.93 0.57
N TYR A 310 30.51 8.07 0.22
CA TYR A 310 30.43 9.26 1.07
C TYR A 310 29.03 9.49 1.65
N VAL A 311 28.14 8.50 1.58
CA VAL A 311 26.82 8.58 2.22
C VAL A 311 26.97 8.18 3.68
N ASP A 312 26.60 9.10 4.57
CA ASP A 312 26.41 8.81 5.99
C ASP A 312 25.04 8.15 6.18
N TRP A 313 25.04 6.82 6.29
CA TRP A 313 23.81 6.03 6.39
C TRP A 313 23.05 6.23 7.70
N ASP A 314 23.73 6.66 8.77
CA ASP A 314 23.05 6.93 10.03
C ASP A 314 22.26 8.23 9.92
N GLN A 315 22.84 9.26 9.26
CA GLN A 315 22.11 10.48 8.92
C GLN A 315 20.96 10.26 7.94
N VAL A 316 21.11 9.33 6.98
CA VAL A 316 19.98 8.92 6.13
C VAL A 316 18.88 8.33 7.00
N ARG A 317 19.17 7.32 7.83
CA ARG A 317 18.15 6.64 8.65
C ARG A 317 17.46 7.57 9.65
N SER A 318 18.18 8.55 10.22
CA SER A 318 17.61 9.57 11.09
C SER A 318 16.90 10.69 10.34
N ASN A 319 16.83 10.63 9.01
CA ASN A 319 16.22 11.63 8.14
C ASN A 319 16.77 13.06 8.41
N SER A 320 18.09 13.15 8.58
CA SER A 320 18.79 14.40 8.95
C SER A 320 19.64 15.00 7.83
N LEU A 321 19.76 14.33 6.68
CA LEU A 321 20.42 14.91 5.51
C LEU A 321 19.57 16.03 4.91
N THR A 322 20.20 17.10 4.45
CA THR A 322 19.48 18.20 3.77
C THR A 322 19.03 17.77 2.37
N PRO A 323 17.73 17.84 2.05
CA PRO A 323 17.23 17.54 0.70
C PRO A 323 17.80 18.49 -0.35
N PRO A 324 18.18 17.99 -1.53
CA PRO A 324 18.87 18.80 -2.54
C PRO A 324 17.92 19.65 -3.39
N ILE A 325 16.61 19.39 -3.35
CA ILE A 325 15.60 20.09 -4.15
C ILE A 325 14.49 20.58 -3.22
N SER A 326 14.16 21.88 -3.33
CA SER A 326 13.05 22.48 -2.61
C SER A 326 11.71 22.05 -3.20
N THR A 327 10.77 21.70 -2.33
CA THR A 327 9.40 21.30 -2.71
C THR A 327 8.56 22.45 -3.23
N SER A 328 8.91 23.71 -2.92
CA SER A 328 8.18 24.91 -3.33
C SER A 328 8.06 25.09 -4.85
N LEU A 329 8.94 24.46 -5.62
CA LEU A 329 8.95 24.55 -7.08
C LEU A 329 8.26 23.36 -7.76
N LEU A 330 7.88 22.32 -7.02
CA LEU A 330 7.26 21.12 -7.60
C LEU A 330 5.87 21.42 -8.14
N LYS A 331 5.61 20.96 -9.36
CA LYS A 331 4.30 21.04 -10.01
C LYS A 331 3.83 19.63 -10.36
N HIS A 332 2.52 19.43 -10.33
CA HIS A 332 1.93 18.20 -10.86
C HIS A 332 2.13 18.12 -12.38
N ARG A 333 2.37 16.92 -12.91
CA ARG A 333 2.51 16.70 -14.35
C ARG A 333 1.19 16.82 -15.14
N PRO A 334 1.22 17.21 -16.44
CA PRO A 334 0.01 17.45 -17.26
C PRO A 334 -0.98 16.28 -17.41
N ASN A 335 -0.52 15.02 -17.47
CA ASN A 335 -1.45 13.87 -17.50
C ASN A 335 -2.16 13.66 -16.15
N ARG A 336 -1.48 14.00 -15.05
CA ARG A 336 -2.11 14.14 -13.75
C ARG A 336 -2.98 15.39 -13.70
N GLU A 337 -2.65 16.44 -14.46
CA GLU A 337 -3.54 17.60 -14.67
C GLU A 337 -4.80 17.27 -15.50
N ALA A 338 -4.83 16.19 -16.28
CA ALA A 338 -6.08 15.70 -16.88
C ALA A 338 -7.04 15.14 -15.83
N ILE A 339 -6.50 14.55 -14.75
CA ILE A 339 -7.22 14.28 -13.49
C ILE A 339 -7.47 15.61 -12.73
N CYS A 340 -6.60 16.63 -12.84
CA CYS A 340 -6.85 18.00 -12.33
C CYS A 340 -7.78 18.86 -13.21
N LYS A 341 -8.37 18.34 -14.30
CA LYS A 341 -9.56 18.98 -14.90
C LYS A 341 -10.76 18.86 -13.97
N LEU A 342 -10.69 17.97 -12.99
CA LEU A 342 -11.63 17.92 -11.89
C LEU A 342 -11.22 19.00 -10.88
N ASN A 343 -12.18 19.84 -10.47
CA ASN A 343 -11.96 20.74 -9.35
C ASN A 343 -11.66 19.88 -8.11
N PRO A 344 -10.46 19.97 -7.51
CA PRO A 344 -10.08 19.10 -6.41
C PRO A 344 -10.88 19.37 -5.13
N THR A 345 -11.62 20.49 -5.05
CA THR A 345 -12.55 20.82 -3.97
C THR A 345 -14.02 20.69 -4.39
N ASP A 346 -14.30 20.03 -5.53
CA ASP A 346 -15.67 19.78 -5.98
C ASP A 346 -16.46 18.98 -4.91
N PRO A 347 -17.60 19.51 -4.40
CA PRO A 347 -18.34 18.87 -3.31
C PRO A 347 -18.81 17.45 -3.61
N LEU A 348 -19.18 17.13 -4.87
CA LEU A 348 -19.61 15.79 -5.26
C LEU A 348 -18.43 14.82 -5.27
N LEU A 349 -17.27 15.28 -5.73
CA LEU A 349 -16.04 14.51 -5.68
C LEU A 349 -15.61 14.24 -4.24
N LEU A 350 -15.64 15.25 -3.36
CA LEU A 350 -15.31 15.05 -1.95
C LEU A 350 -16.30 14.12 -1.24
N ALA A 351 -17.59 14.24 -1.53
CA ALA A 351 -18.62 13.33 -1.00
C ALA A 351 -18.39 11.87 -1.42
N SER A 352 -17.74 11.63 -2.58
CA SER A 352 -17.42 10.28 -3.05
C SER A 352 -16.45 9.51 -2.15
N ALA A 353 -15.68 10.20 -1.29
CA ALA A 353 -14.84 9.56 -0.26
C ALA A 353 -15.65 8.65 0.67
N TYR A 354 -16.94 8.97 0.87
CA TYR A 354 -17.87 8.22 1.70
C TYR A 354 -19.04 7.63 0.92
N ALA A 355 -18.98 7.60 -0.42
CA ALA A 355 -20.02 6.99 -1.24
C ALA A 355 -19.85 5.47 -1.37
N SER A 356 -20.94 4.79 -1.77
CA SER A 356 -20.95 3.34 -2.00
C SER A 356 -20.27 2.92 -3.31
N GLU A 357 -20.34 3.78 -4.34
CA GLU A 357 -19.91 3.44 -5.68
C GLU A 357 -18.70 4.29 -6.13
N MET A 358 -17.85 3.69 -6.97
CA MET A 358 -16.67 4.38 -7.48
C MET A 358 -17.06 5.34 -8.61
N PRO A 359 -16.73 6.65 -8.51
CA PRO A 359 -17.01 7.58 -9.58
C PRO A 359 -16.12 7.32 -10.81
N ILE A 360 -16.68 7.51 -12.00
CA ILE A 360 -15.95 7.51 -13.26
C ILE A 360 -15.14 8.80 -13.34
N THR A 361 -13.82 8.69 -13.16
CA THR A 361 -12.89 9.83 -13.26
C THR A 361 -11.95 9.76 -14.47
N ARG A 362 -12.08 8.74 -15.34
CA ARG A 362 -11.19 8.55 -16.52
C ARG A 362 -11.50 9.50 -17.69
N LYS A 363 -12.74 9.98 -17.77
CA LYS A 363 -13.22 10.98 -18.73
C LYS A 363 -13.94 12.01 -17.87
N LYS A 364 -13.73 13.32 -18.10
CA LYS A 364 -14.26 14.49 -17.34
C LYS A 364 -15.46 14.12 -16.45
N LEU A 365 -15.45 14.48 -15.15
CA LEU A 365 -16.56 14.26 -14.19
C LEU A 365 -17.91 14.31 -14.93
N CYS A 366 -18.46 13.15 -15.26
CA CYS A 366 -19.70 13.08 -16.01
C CYS A 366 -20.82 13.38 -15.03
N GLN A 367 -21.34 14.60 -15.07
CA GLN A 367 -22.59 14.92 -14.40
C GLN A 367 -23.72 14.28 -15.20
N VAL A 368 -24.45 13.38 -14.56
CA VAL A 368 -25.71 12.91 -15.11
C VAL A 368 -26.76 13.95 -14.73
N VAL A 369 -27.28 14.69 -15.72
CA VAL A 369 -28.52 15.46 -15.57
C VAL A 369 -29.62 14.58 -16.14
N HIS A 370 -30.48 14.00 -15.30
CA HIS A 370 -31.67 13.33 -15.79
C HIS A 370 -32.93 14.15 -15.53
N ASN A 371 -33.69 14.33 -16.60
CA ASN A 371 -35.06 14.85 -16.59
C ASN A 371 -35.99 13.90 -15.84
N GLN A 372 -36.97 14.51 -15.16
CA GLN A 372 -38.09 13.95 -14.36
C GLN A 372 -37.79 13.78 -12.86
N GLY A 373 -37.91 14.90 -12.13
CA GLY A 373 -38.27 14.93 -10.70
C GLY A 373 -37.16 15.30 -9.71
N ASP A 374 -35.90 14.95 -9.99
CA ASP A 374 -34.74 15.27 -9.14
C ASP A 374 -33.61 15.83 -10.00
N SER A 375 -33.39 17.15 -9.91
CA SER A 375 -32.38 17.89 -10.67
C SER A 375 -31.02 17.99 -9.96
N SER A 376 -30.81 17.21 -8.89
CA SER A 376 -29.54 17.24 -8.15
C SER A 376 -28.40 16.64 -9.00
N PRO A 377 -27.25 17.34 -9.12
CA PRO A 377 -26.12 16.85 -9.90
C PRO A 377 -25.48 15.64 -9.22
N ARG A 378 -25.19 14.58 -9.99
CA ARG A 378 -24.55 13.34 -9.49
C ARG A 378 -23.39 12.91 -10.39
N LEU A 379 -22.41 12.24 -9.78
CA LEU A 379 -21.30 11.65 -10.53
C LEU A 379 -21.74 10.35 -11.17
N ALA A 380 -21.37 10.14 -12.43
CA ALA A 380 -21.46 8.83 -13.05
C ALA A 380 -20.53 7.85 -12.32
N THR A 381 -20.99 6.62 -12.08
CA THR A 381 -20.29 5.60 -11.30
C THR A 381 -20.07 4.33 -12.13
N GLU A 382 -19.05 3.55 -11.77
CA GLU A 382 -18.84 2.20 -12.31
C GLU A 382 -19.41 1.19 -11.29
N PRO A 383 -20.46 0.42 -11.62
CA PRO A 383 -20.99 -0.59 -10.73
C PRO A 383 -19.99 -1.75 -10.56
N PRO A 384 -20.05 -2.48 -9.43
CA PRO A 384 -19.21 -3.66 -9.23
C PRO A 384 -19.56 -4.80 -10.20
N ASP A 385 -18.55 -5.53 -10.64
CA ASP A 385 -18.67 -6.79 -11.39
C ASP A 385 -19.05 -7.93 -10.43
N LEU A 386 -20.35 -8.08 -10.23
CA LEU A 386 -20.90 -9.10 -9.33
C LEU A 386 -20.68 -10.52 -9.85
N GLU A 387 -20.54 -10.70 -11.16
CA GLU A 387 -20.27 -12.02 -11.76
C GLU A 387 -18.85 -12.48 -11.45
N ASP A 388 -17.85 -11.59 -11.58
CA ASP A 388 -16.47 -11.90 -11.20
C ASP A 388 -16.35 -12.18 -9.70
N LEU A 389 -16.98 -11.36 -8.86
CA LEU A 389 -17.00 -11.56 -7.40
C LEU A 389 -17.61 -12.92 -7.03
N ALA A 390 -18.75 -13.27 -7.63
CA ALA A 390 -19.39 -14.57 -7.42
C ALA A 390 -18.50 -15.72 -7.91
N ALA A 391 -17.89 -15.60 -9.08
CA ALA A 391 -16.98 -16.59 -9.64
C ALA A 391 -15.71 -16.79 -8.81
N ALA A 392 -15.29 -15.76 -8.06
CA ALA A 392 -14.20 -15.82 -7.10
C ALA A 392 -14.66 -16.27 -5.69
N SER A 393 -15.91 -16.67 -5.51
CA SER A 393 -16.52 -17.03 -4.22
C SER A 393 -16.51 -15.88 -3.19
N MET A 394 -16.49 -14.63 -3.66
CA MET A 394 -16.52 -13.41 -2.85
C MET A 394 -17.95 -12.84 -2.80
N THR A 395 -18.87 -13.62 -2.21
CA THR A 395 -20.26 -13.16 -1.98
C THR A 395 -20.31 -12.02 -0.96
N LYS A 396 -21.45 -11.32 -0.87
CA LYS A 396 -21.63 -10.23 0.11
C LYS A 396 -21.34 -10.67 1.55
N ASP A 397 -21.80 -11.85 1.95
CA ASP A 397 -21.54 -12.39 3.29
C ASP A 397 -20.06 -12.78 3.50
N ALA A 398 -19.42 -13.32 2.46
CA ALA A 398 -17.99 -13.62 2.51
C ALA A 398 -17.16 -12.34 2.64
N LEU A 399 -17.51 -11.27 1.91
CA LEU A 399 -16.90 -9.95 2.03
C LEU A 399 -17.12 -9.39 3.44
N ALA A 400 -18.36 -9.40 3.95
CA ALA A 400 -18.65 -8.94 5.31
C ALA A 400 -17.80 -9.67 6.35
N LYS A 401 -17.57 -10.99 6.19
CA LYS A 401 -16.71 -11.78 7.06
C LYS A 401 -15.22 -11.42 6.91
N MET A 402 -14.72 -11.24 5.68
CA MET A 402 -13.34 -10.84 5.42
C MET A 402 -12.99 -9.46 6.00
N PHE A 403 -13.98 -8.56 6.05
CA PHE A 403 -13.84 -7.19 6.53
C PHE A 403 -14.50 -6.96 7.91
N ALA A 404 -14.81 -8.02 8.68
CA ALA A 404 -15.50 -7.90 9.96
C ALA A 404 -14.68 -7.14 11.02
N ASP A 405 -13.39 -7.49 11.16
CA ASP A 405 -12.47 -6.85 12.10
C ASP A 405 -11.63 -5.78 11.40
N PHE A 406 -12.26 -4.97 10.54
CA PHE A 406 -11.51 -4.05 9.70
C PHE A 406 -11.01 -2.80 10.44
N THR A 407 -11.48 -2.51 11.65
CA THR A 407 -11.08 -1.27 12.33
C THR A 407 -9.66 -1.37 12.91
N PHE A 408 -8.81 -0.41 12.55
CA PHE A 408 -7.48 -0.22 13.13
C PHE A 408 -7.29 1.22 13.60
N VAL A 409 -6.59 1.38 14.73
CA VAL A 409 -6.08 2.66 15.23
C VAL A 409 -4.62 2.46 15.61
N HIS A 410 -3.72 3.31 15.13
CA HIS A 410 -2.30 3.18 15.38
C HIS A 410 -1.97 3.28 16.89
N PRO A 411 -1.06 2.44 17.42
CA PRO A 411 -0.75 2.42 18.86
C PRO A 411 -0.33 3.77 19.46
N SER A 412 0.35 4.62 18.69
CA SER A 412 0.74 5.98 19.15
C SER A 412 -0.45 6.89 19.46
N LEU A 413 -1.61 6.66 18.83
CA LEU A 413 -2.83 7.46 19.03
C LEU A 413 -3.68 6.92 20.18
N ARG A 414 -3.44 5.67 20.61
CA ARG A 414 -4.17 5.05 21.73
C ARG A 414 -3.74 5.57 23.11
N ARG A 415 -2.60 6.26 23.21
CA ARG A 415 -1.98 6.68 24.49
C ARG A 415 -2.43 8.04 25.03
N SER A 416 -3.45 8.68 24.48
CA SER A 416 -4.02 9.92 25.02
C SER A 416 -5.13 9.73 26.06
N ILE A 417 -5.39 8.50 26.50
CA ILE A 417 -6.20 8.25 27.71
C ILE A 417 -5.21 8.09 28.88
N LYS A 418 -4.90 9.20 29.57
CA LYS A 418 -4.33 9.08 30.92
C LYS A 418 -5.41 8.45 31.81
N PRO A 419 -5.08 7.46 32.67
CA PRO A 419 -5.93 7.14 33.79
C PRO A 419 -5.91 8.37 34.72
N THR A 420 -7.02 9.10 34.78
CA THR A 420 -7.27 10.01 35.89
C THR A 420 -7.53 9.18 37.14
N ASP A 421 -6.63 9.35 38.10
CA ASP A 421 -6.73 9.06 39.53
C ASP A 421 -6.85 7.60 40.02
N GLY A 422 -5.79 7.18 40.72
CA GLY A 422 -5.95 6.52 42.03
C GLY A 422 -5.81 5.00 42.09
N SER A 423 -4.65 4.45 41.72
CA SER A 423 -4.05 3.28 42.41
C SER A 423 -2.67 2.99 41.82
N SER A 424 -1.67 3.65 42.40
CA SER A 424 -0.33 3.07 42.46
C SER A 424 -0.38 1.84 43.36
N GLU A 425 0.38 0.81 42.96
CA GLU A 425 0.67 -0.46 43.63
C GLU A 425 -0.06 -1.69 43.08
N LEU A 426 0.72 -2.77 42.95
CA LEU A 426 0.42 -4.12 42.47
C LEU A 426 0.52 -4.32 40.95
N PHE A 427 1.74 -4.52 40.46
CA PHE A 427 2.22 -5.80 39.91
C PHE A 427 3.66 -5.62 39.40
N SER A 428 4.61 -5.59 40.35
CA SER A 428 5.90 -6.20 40.11
C SER A 428 5.75 -7.66 40.54
N GLN A 429 5.82 -8.61 39.60
CA GLN A 429 6.37 -9.95 39.81
C GLN A 429 6.24 -10.80 38.54
N SER A 430 7.42 -11.11 38.01
CA SER A 430 7.83 -12.30 37.26
C SER A 430 6.79 -13.29 36.73
N ALA A 431 6.95 -13.65 35.46
CA ALA A 431 6.84 -15.04 35.02
C ALA A 431 7.80 -15.29 33.84
N LYS A 432 8.90 -15.99 34.15
CA LYS A 432 9.74 -16.70 33.18
C LYS A 432 8.91 -17.81 32.50
N PRO A 433 9.14 -18.13 31.21
CA PRO A 433 8.58 -19.33 30.61
C PRO A 433 9.25 -20.59 31.18
N PRO A 434 8.53 -21.71 31.33
CA PRO A 434 9.08 -22.93 31.89
C PRO A 434 10.00 -23.62 30.88
N SER A 435 11.22 -23.89 31.33
CA SER A 435 12.17 -24.83 30.74
C SER A 435 11.82 -26.26 31.14
N SER A 436 11.77 -27.19 30.19
CA SER A 436 11.97 -28.63 30.42
C SER A 436 12.30 -29.31 29.07
N PRO A 437 12.85 -30.54 29.04
CA PRO A 437 14.28 -30.76 28.93
C PRO A 437 14.67 -31.43 27.60
N VAL A 438 15.98 -31.43 27.38
CA VAL A 438 16.70 -32.17 26.34
C VAL A 438 16.60 -33.66 26.62
N ASP A 439 16.22 -34.45 25.61
CA ASP A 439 16.57 -35.87 25.51
C ASP A 439 17.16 -36.11 24.11
N GLU A 440 18.41 -36.54 24.09
CA GLU A 440 19.11 -37.13 22.95
C GLU A 440 18.69 -38.61 22.82
N ASN A 441 18.25 -39.04 21.63
CA ASN A 441 18.76 -40.28 21.04
C ASN A 441 18.29 -40.50 19.58
N SER A 442 19.30 -40.58 18.71
CA SER A 442 19.55 -41.43 17.53
C SER A 442 18.43 -42.20 16.78
N ASN A 443 18.71 -42.31 15.46
CA ASN A 443 18.18 -43.23 14.43
C ASN A 443 16.96 -42.66 13.68
N GLY A 444 17.03 -42.28 12.39
CA GLY A 444 17.67 -42.97 11.28
C GLY A 444 16.62 -43.85 10.60
N LEU A 445 15.95 -43.34 9.56
CA LEU A 445 15.51 -44.16 8.43
C LEU A 445 15.12 -43.30 7.23
N ASP A 446 15.60 -43.79 6.10
CA ASP A 446 15.44 -43.38 4.72
C ASP A 446 14.03 -43.71 4.22
N SER A 447 13.40 -42.81 3.45
CA SER A 447 12.38 -43.21 2.46
C SER A 447 12.14 -42.08 1.44
N THR A 448 12.78 -42.28 0.30
CA THR A 448 12.48 -41.71 -1.01
C THR A 448 11.02 -41.96 -1.39
N ILE A 449 10.25 -40.90 -1.67
CA ILE A 449 9.00 -41.01 -2.43
C ILE A 449 8.97 -39.92 -3.49
N SER A 450 9.23 -40.35 -4.71
CA SER A 450 8.98 -39.65 -5.97
C SER A 450 7.47 -39.57 -6.19
N VAL A 451 6.93 -38.36 -6.39
CA VAL A 451 5.56 -38.18 -6.91
C VAL A 451 5.62 -37.19 -8.07
N GLU A 452 5.16 -37.68 -9.21
CA GLU A 452 5.11 -37.04 -10.52
C GLU A 452 4.22 -35.79 -10.54
N ASP A 453 4.67 -34.79 -11.31
CA ASP A 453 3.95 -33.54 -11.58
C ASP A 453 2.70 -33.74 -12.46
N PRO A 454 1.52 -33.23 -12.08
CA PRO A 454 0.45 -32.97 -13.02
C PRO A 454 0.57 -31.55 -13.58
N LYS A 455 0.78 -31.46 -14.91
CA LYS A 455 0.72 -30.22 -15.70
C LYS A 455 -0.59 -29.44 -15.43
N PRO A 456 -0.56 -28.13 -15.11
CA PRO A 456 -1.77 -27.34 -15.08
C PRO A 456 -2.10 -26.75 -16.46
N TYR A 457 -3.36 -26.97 -16.83
CA TYR A 457 -4.05 -26.45 -18.00
C TYR A 457 -4.08 -24.92 -18.03
N LEU A 458 -3.63 -24.34 -19.16
CA LEU A 458 -3.82 -22.93 -19.52
C LEU A 458 -5.31 -22.60 -19.68
N ARG A 459 -5.92 -21.96 -18.70
CA ARG A 459 -7.18 -21.22 -18.87
C ARG A 459 -6.87 -19.72 -19.01
N LYS A 460 -6.99 -19.21 -20.24
CA LYS A 460 -6.98 -17.77 -20.54
C LYS A 460 -8.16 -17.09 -19.82
N ARG A 461 -7.89 -16.30 -18.79
CA ARG A 461 -8.81 -15.25 -18.31
C ARG A 461 -8.33 -13.91 -18.86
N ASN A 462 -9.26 -13.18 -19.48
CA ASN A 462 -9.03 -11.89 -20.12
C ASN A 462 -8.65 -10.84 -19.06
N ARG A 463 -7.37 -10.46 -19.01
CA ARG A 463 -6.89 -9.30 -18.23
C ARG A 463 -7.29 -8.02 -18.98
N LYS A 464 -8.39 -7.39 -18.56
CA LYS A 464 -8.64 -5.95 -18.78
C LYS A 464 -8.20 -5.19 -17.53
N CYS A 465 -6.89 -5.06 -17.36
CA CYS A 465 -6.32 -3.95 -16.60
C CYS A 465 -5.48 -3.17 -17.59
N SER A 466 -6.10 -2.16 -18.19
CA SER A 466 -5.42 -1.17 -19.03
C SER A 466 -4.47 -0.38 -18.14
N ALA A 467 -3.21 -0.80 -18.11
CA ALA A 467 -2.10 0.11 -17.92
C ALA A 467 -1.94 0.91 -19.21
N GLY A 468 -1.91 2.23 -19.11
CA GLY A 468 -1.76 3.16 -20.23
C GLY A 468 -2.85 4.22 -20.24
N ASP A 469 -2.63 5.30 -19.51
CA ASP A 469 -2.50 6.68 -20.03
C ASP A 469 -2.34 7.73 -18.92
#